data_AF-A0A970YUB8-F1
#
_entry.id   AF-A0A970YUB8-F1
#
_cell.length_a   1.000
_cell.length_b   1.000
_cell.length_c   1.000
_cell.angle_alpha   90.00
_cell.angle_beta   90.00
_cell.angle_gamma   90.00
#
_symmetry.space_group_name_H-M   'P 1'
#
loop_
_entity.id
_entity.type
_entity.pdbx_description
1 polymer ?
#
loop_
_entity_poly.entity_id
_entity_poly.type
_entity_poly.pdbx_seq_one_letter_code
_entity_poly.pdbx_strand_id
1 'polypeptide(L)' 'MAKSIVFIDSEVGVDDKKIHDLGAVRSSDGATFHSASVGDFCAFISGAEFLCGHNI' A
#
# COMPACT_ATOMS: atom_id res chain seq x y z
N MET A 1 -11.04 18.69 8.51
CA MET A 1 -10.94 17.54 7.58
C MET A 1 -10.01 16.53 8.20
N ALA A 2 -10.38 15.25 8.25
CA ALA A 2 -9.43 14.20 8.64
C ALA A 2 -8.38 14.06 7.53
N LYS A 3 -7.11 13.91 7.89
CA LYS A 3 -6.02 13.70 6.93
C LYS A 3 -6.17 12.30 6.32
N SER A 4 -6.03 12.20 5.00
CA SER A 4 -6.13 10.91 4.29
C SER A 4 -4.86 10.10 4.48
N ILE A 5 -4.94 8.98 5.21
CA ILE A 5 -3.82 8.06 5.43
C ILE A 5 -4.14 6.68 4.86
N VAL A 6 -3.17 6.10 4.16
CA VAL A 6 -3.20 4.70 3.72
C VAL A 6 -2.12 3.93 4.47
N PHE A 7 -2.53 2.87 5.15
CA PHE A 7 -1.61 1.94 5.79
C PHE A 7 -1.20 0.89 4.77
N ILE A 8 0.09 0.59 4.68
CA ILE A 8 0.65 -0.31 3.68
C ILE A 8 1.58 -1.33 4.34
N ASP A 9 1.63 -2.50 3.73
CA ASP A 9 2.52 -3.62 4.06
C ASP A 9 3.02 -4.25 2.76
N SER A 10 4.22 -4.83 2.75
CA SER A 10 4.78 -5.43 1.54
C SER A 10 5.45 -6.76 1.83
N GLU A 11 5.15 -7.76 1.00
CA GLU A 11 5.87 -9.02 0.98
C GLU A 11 6.86 -8.99 -0.19
N VAL A 12 8.15 -8.94 0.14
CA VAL A 12 9.24 -8.91 -0.84
C VAL A 12 10.21 -10.06 -0.64
N GLY A 13 10.50 -10.79 -1.72
CA GLY A 13 11.48 -11.86 -1.72
C GLY A 13 12.90 -11.30 -1.68
N VAL A 14 13.71 -11.73 -0.71
CA VAL A 14 15.11 -11.29 -0.59
C VAL A 14 15.97 -11.92 -1.69
N ASP A 15 15.73 -13.19 -2.00
CA ASP A 15 16.55 -13.97 -2.94
C ASP A 15 16.24 -13.61 -4.41
N ASP A 16 14.96 -13.48 -4.75
CA ASP A 16 14.51 -13.19 -6.12
C ASP A 16 14.32 -11.70 -6.39
N LYS A 17 14.37 -10.86 -5.35
CA LYS A 17 14.18 -9.41 -5.37
C LYS A 17 12.83 -9.00 -5.98
N LYS A 18 11.79 -9.83 -5.81
CA LYS A 18 10.45 -9.57 -6.33
C LYS A 18 9.50 -9.11 -5.23
N ILE A 19 8.49 -8.38 -5.66
CA ILE A 19 7.30 -8.10 -4.86
C ILE A 19 6.36 -9.30 -5.04
N HIS A 20 6.06 -10.00 -3.95
CA HIS A 20 5.09 -11.10 -3.94
C HIS A 20 3.68 -10.58 -3.66
N ASP A 21 3.56 -9.58 -2.79
CA ASP A 21 2.30 -8.92 -2.50
C ASP A 21 2.51 -7.50 -1.97
N LEU A 22 1.54 -6.62 -2.25
CA LEU A 22 1.41 -5.31 -1.63
C LEU A 22 0.03 -5.24 -0.99
N GLY A 23 0.00 -5.08 0.33
CA GLY A 23 -1.22 -4.87 1.09
C GLY A 23 -1.43 -3.38 1.36
N ALA A 24 -2.67 -2.90 1.27
CA ALA A 24 -3.02 -1.56 1.73
C ALA A 24 -4.44 -1.44 2.28
N VAL A 25 -4.62 -0.54 3.25
CA VAL A 25 -5.93 -0.15 3.79
C VAL A 25 -6.04 1.36 3.85
N ARG A 26 -7.05 1.92 3.17
CA ARG A 26 -7.33 3.37 3.18
C ARG A 26 -8.25 3.72 4.34
N SER A 27 -7.79 4.60 5.23
CA SER A 27 -8.53 4.98 6.45
C SER A 27 -9.84 5.73 6.21
N SER A 28 -9.97 6.43 5.07
CA SER A 28 -11.14 7.28 4.79
C SER A 28 -12.41 6.48 4.52
N ASP A 29 -12.28 5.30 3.92
CA ASP A 29 -13.40 4.47 3.46
C ASP A 29 -13.23 2.98 3.75
N GLY A 30 -12.11 2.56 4.34
CA GLY A 30 -11.82 1.16 4.64
C GLY A 30 -11.53 0.31 3.41
N ALA A 31 -11.33 0.91 2.23
CA ALA A 31 -10.98 0.18 1.03
C ALA A 31 -9.67 -0.58 1.24
N THR A 32 -9.58 -1.78 0.67
CA THR A 32 -8.42 -2.67 0.79
C THR A 32 -7.82 -2.98 -0.58
N PHE A 33 -6.52 -3.22 -0.61
CA PHE A 33 -5.79 -3.65 -1.81
C PHE A 33 -4.87 -4.81 -1.47
N HIS A 34 -4.81 -5.81 -2.35
CA HIS A 34 -3.85 -6.91 -2.35
C HIS A 34 -3.53 -7.30 -3.80
N SER A 35 -2.27 -7.19 -4.19
CA SER A 35 -1.72 -7.62 -5.48
C SER A 35 -0.22 -7.37 -5.53
N ALA A 36 0.51 -8.14 -6.33
CA ALA A 36 1.89 -7.84 -6.71
C ALA A 36 2.02 -6.67 -7.72
N SER A 37 0.91 -6.17 -8.25
CA SER A 37 0.89 -5.12 -9.28
C SER A 37 1.23 -3.74 -8.69
N VAL A 38 2.44 -3.26 -8.96
CA VAL A 38 2.89 -1.91 -8.58
C VAL A 38 2.02 -0.82 -9.21
N GLY A 39 1.56 -1.03 -10.45
CA GLY A 39 0.70 -0.06 -11.14
C GLY A 39 -0.64 0.12 -10.45
N ASP A 40 -1.31 -0.98 -10.11
CA ASP A 40 -2.60 -0.94 -9.42
C ASP A 40 -2.47 -0.43 -7.99
N PHE A 41 -1.36 -0.78 -7.31
CA PHE A 41 -1.05 -0.24 -5.99
C PHE A 41 -0.88 1.28 -6.01
N CYS A 42 -0.08 1.80 -6.95
CA CYS A 42 0.10 3.25 -7.15
C CYS A 42 -1.23 3.96 -7.45
N ALA A 43 -2.11 3.34 -8.25
CA ALA A 43 -3.44 3.87 -8.50
C ALA A 43 -4.31 3.89 -7.23
N PHE A 44 -4.25 2.83 -6.42
CA PHE A 44 -5.01 2.71 -5.17
C PHE A 44 -4.62 3.75 -4.12
N ILE A 45 -3.32 3.96 -3.90
CA ILE A 45 -2.79 4.90 -2.89
C ILE A 45 -2.82 6.37 -3.36
N SER A 46 -3.13 6.61 -4.64
CA SER A 46 -3.12 7.95 -5.22
C SER A 46 -4.10 8.89 -4.49
N GLY A 47 -3.63 10.11 -4.20
CA GLY A 47 -4.39 11.12 -3.48
C GLY A 47 -4.42 10.96 -1.95
N ALA A 48 -3.75 9.95 -1.39
CA ALA A 48 -3.46 9.91 0.04
C ALA A 48 -2.52 11.04 0.45
N GLU A 49 -2.79 11.67 1.60
CA GLU A 49 -1.91 12.71 2.16
C GLU A 49 -0.72 12.06 2.87
N PHE A 50 -0.93 10.89 3.47
CA PHE A 50 0.09 10.11 4.15
C PHE A 50 0.04 8.64 3.74
N LEU A 51 1.22 8.05 3.62
CA LEU A 51 1.42 6.60 3.60
C LEU A 51 2.08 6.22 4.92
N CYS A 52 1.64 5.11 5.51
CA CYS A 52 2.21 4.61 6.75
C CYS A 52 2.47 3.12 6.65
N GLY A 53 3.67 2.71 7.03
CA GLY A 53 4.03 1.31 7.20
C GLY A 53 5.21 1.20 8.15
N HIS A 54 5.59 -0.02 8.47
CA HIS A 54 6.69 -0.27 9.39
C HIS A 54 8.01 -0.38 8.62
N ASN A 55 8.96 0.52 8.92
CA ASN A 55 10.30 0.50 8.33
C ASN A 55 10.31 0.54 6.78
N ILE A 56 9.54 1.48 6.24
CA ILE A 56 9.45 1.82 4.80
C ILE A 56 10.57 2.78 4.39
#